data_AF-J3ESY6-F1
#
_entry.id   AF-J3ESY6-F1
#
_cell.length_a   1.000
_cell.length_b   1.000
_cell.length_c   1.000
_cell.angle_alpha   90.00
_cell.angle_beta   90.00
_cell.angle_gamma   90.00
#
_symmetry.space_group_name_H-M   'P 1'
#
loop_
_entity.id
_entity.type
_entity.pdbx_description
1 polymer ?
#
loop_
_entity_poly.entity_id
_entity_poly.type
_entity_poly.pdbx_seq_one_letter_code
_entity_poly.pdbx_strand_id
1 'polypeptide(L)'
;MLSESGVYALLVYHYVPGNRLLREWLTHQVVPALRDAEHLGHSDRPMLSLLDWPEMSLSLLHWQDEGWIRLRDMPYLLNDQTQRRTAMAKPWWRKVAQMFQSSKHSMG
;
A
#
# COMPACT_ATOMS: atom_id res chain seq x y z
N MET A 1 -15.23 -3.77 20.30
CA MET A 1 -13.87 -4.25 19.95
C MET A 1 -12.89 -3.13 20.26
N LEU A 2 -11.68 -3.46 20.73
CA LEU A 2 -10.65 -2.48 21.09
C LEU A 2 -9.73 -2.26 19.88
N SER A 3 -9.53 -1.02 19.44
CA SER A 3 -8.64 -0.68 18.30
C SER A 3 -7.24 -0.31 18.79
N GLU A 4 -6.19 -0.62 17.99
CA GLU A 4 -4.80 -0.22 18.25
C GLU A 4 -4.68 1.30 18.51
N SER A 5 -5.36 2.10 17.68
CA SER A 5 -5.39 3.56 17.81
C SER A 5 -5.95 4.04 19.16
N GLY A 6 -6.97 3.35 19.70
CA GLY A 6 -7.53 3.63 21.01
C GLY A 6 -6.56 3.30 22.16
N VAL A 7 -5.77 2.23 22.01
CA VAL A 7 -4.74 1.87 22.99
C VAL A 7 -3.60 2.89 23.00
N TYR A 8 -3.15 3.36 21.83
CA TYR A 8 -2.19 4.47 21.78
C TYR A 8 -2.75 5.75 22.38
N ALA A 9 -4.01 6.07 22.12
CA ALA A 9 -4.66 7.23 22.73
C ALA A 9 -4.64 7.14 24.27
N LEU A 10 -4.86 5.96 24.86
CA LEU A 10 -4.75 5.76 26.31
C LEU A 10 -3.31 5.97 26.82
N LEU A 11 -2.31 5.45 26.09
CA LEU A 11 -0.91 5.60 26.48
C LEU A 11 -0.43 7.06 26.45
N VAL A 12 -0.96 7.85 25.50
CA VAL A 12 -0.60 9.26 25.26
C VAL A 12 -1.42 10.22 26.11
N TYR A 13 -2.75 10.13 26.06
CA TYR A 13 -3.65 11.13 26.67
C TYR A 13 -4.02 10.81 28.12
N HIS A 14 -3.97 9.54 28.54
CA HIS A 14 -4.39 9.11 29.88
C HIS A 14 -3.20 8.62 30.72
N TYR A 15 -2.16 9.45 30.80
CA TYR A 15 -0.97 9.13 31.60
C TYR A 15 -1.26 9.25 33.10
N VAL A 16 -1.25 8.11 33.82
CA VAL A 16 -1.30 8.05 35.29
C VAL A 16 -0.03 7.37 35.82
N PRO A 17 0.83 8.07 36.58
CA PRO A 17 2.12 7.54 37.01
C PRO A 17 2.00 6.34 37.98
N GLY A 18 0.91 6.25 38.75
CA GLY A 18 0.65 5.13 39.65
C GLY A 18 0.36 3.79 38.95
N ASN A 19 0.03 3.82 37.65
CA ASN A 19 -0.40 2.65 36.90
C ASN A 19 0.71 2.14 35.96
N ARG A 20 1.95 2.07 36.47
CA ARG A 20 3.12 1.66 35.66
C ARG A 20 2.98 0.23 35.11
N LEU A 21 2.46 -0.69 35.93
CA LEU A 21 2.19 -2.07 35.53
C LEU A 21 1.14 -2.16 34.41
N LEU A 22 0.09 -1.33 34.46
CA LEU A 22 -0.93 -1.28 33.41
C LEU A 22 -0.33 -0.80 32.09
N ARG A 23 0.56 0.21 32.15
CA ARG A 23 1.29 0.69 30.97
C ARG A 23 2.20 -0.37 30.38
N GLU A 24 2.96 -1.07 31.23
CA GLU A 24 3.84 -2.17 30.80
C GLU A 24 3.01 -3.28 30.15
N TRP A 25 1.89 -3.66 30.78
CA TRP A 25 0.97 -4.64 30.23
C TRP A 25 0.38 -4.20 28.88
N LEU A 26 -0.09 -2.95 28.75
CA LEU A 26 -0.60 -2.40 27.50
C LEU A 26 0.48 -2.41 26.39
N THR A 27 1.69 -1.98 26.72
CA THR A 27 2.77 -1.81 25.74
C THR A 27 3.38 -3.14 25.31
N HIS A 28 3.51 -4.11 26.22
CA HIS A 28 4.24 -5.35 25.97
C HIS A 28 3.33 -6.54 25.64
N GLN A 29 2.05 -6.47 25.98
CA GLN A 29 1.11 -7.56 25.73
C GLN A 29 -0.04 -7.12 24.82
N VAL A 30 -0.74 -6.04 25.15
CA VAL A 30 -1.96 -5.66 24.42
C VAL A 30 -1.67 -5.11 23.04
N VAL A 31 -0.76 -4.15 22.89
CA VAL A 31 -0.42 -3.56 21.57
C VAL A 31 0.11 -4.64 20.62
N PRO A 32 1.08 -5.50 21.01
CA PRO A 32 1.51 -6.60 20.17
C PRO A 32 0.37 -7.56 19.81
N ALA A 33 -0.45 -7.99 20.78
CA ALA A 33 -1.56 -8.91 20.50
C ALA A 33 -2.61 -8.32 19.56
N LEU A 34 -2.91 -7.03 19.68
CA LEU A 34 -3.81 -6.33 18.76
C LEU A 34 -3.22 -6.24 17.35
N ARG A 35 -1.93 -5.91 17.23
CA ARG A 35 -1.23 -5.94 15.95
C ARG A 35 -1.31 -7.31 15.32
N ASP A 36 -0.91 -8.35 16.04
CA ASP A 36 -0.89 -9.71 15.53
C ASP A 36 -2.29 -10.15 15.09
N ALA A 37 -3.34 -9.75 15.82
CA ALA A 37 -4.73 -10.01 15.44
C ALA A 37 -5.17 -9.28 14.16
N GLU A 38 -4.75 -8.02 13.94
CA GLU A 38 -5.06 -7.31 12.68
C GLU A 38 -4.27 -7.85 11.48
N HIS A 39 -3.03 -8.32 11.71
CA HIS A 39 -2.19 -8.93 10.68
C HIS A 39 -2.75 -10.26 10.14
N LEU A 40 -3.64 -10.94 10.88
CA LEU A 40 -4.27 -12.18 10.41
C LEU A 40 -5.31 -11.95 9.30
N GLY A 41 -5.73 -10.71 9.05
CA GLY A 41 -6.77 -10.38 8.06
C GLY A 41 -6.38 -9.39 6.97
N HIS A 42 -5.24 -8.68 7.10
CA HIS A 42 -4.90 -7.57 6.21
C HIS A 42 -3.57 -7.81 5.50
N SER A 43 -3.56 -7.72 4.15
CA SER A 43 -2.35 -7.69 3.30
C SER A 43 -1.53 -6.40 3.48
N ASP A 44 -1.61 -5.76 4.64
CA ASP A 44 -0.96 -4.47 4.93
C ASP A 44 0.56 -4.61 5.01
N ARG A 45 1.06 -5.85 5.12
CA ARG A 45 2.49 -6.10 5.03
C ARG A 45 2.95 -5.98 3.58
N PRO A 46 3.92 -5.09 3.27
CA PRO A 46 4.52 -5.04 1.95
C PRO A 46 5.18 -6.38 1.64
N MET A 47 4.66 -7.08 0.63
CA MET A 47 5.20 -8.36 0.16
C MET A 47 5.73 -8.20 -1.26
N LEU A 48 7.02 -8.51 -1.44
CA LEU A 48 7.64 -8.51 -2.75
C LEU A 48 7.45 -9.87 -3.41
N SER A 49 6.88 -9.90 -4.60
CA SER A 49 6.78 -11.05 -5.47
C SER A 49 7.42 -10.77 -6.83
N LEU A 50 7.64 -11.82 -7.59
CA LEU A 50 8.13 -11.74 -8.95
C LEU A 50 7.00 -12.15 -9.89
N LEU A 51 6.64 -11.27 -10.82
CA LEU A 51 5.65 -11.54 -11.85
C LEU A 51 6.38 -12.00 -13.12
N ASP A 52 6.11 -13.23 -13.55
CA ASP A 52 6.62 -13.74 -14.81
C ASP A 52 5.85 -13.11 -15.98
N TRP A 53 6.48 -12.14 -16.64
CA TRP A 53 6.00 -11.50 -17.86
C TRP A 53 6.66 -12.19 -19.08
N PRO A 54 6.00 -12.25 -20.26
CA PRO A 54 6.48 -13.02 -21.42
C PRO A 54 7.96 -12.89 -21.77
N GLU A 55 8.54 -11.70 -21.62
CA GLU A 55 9.94 -11.42 -21.98
C GLU A 55 10.82 -11.08 -20.77
N MET A 56 10.25 -10.91 -19.58
CA MET A 56 11.00 -10.52 -18.38
C MET A 56 10.28 -10.87 -17.07
N SER A 57 11.01 -10.93 -15.98
CA SER A 57 10.39 -11.02 -14.65
C SER A 57 10.34 -9.64 -14.00
N LEU A 58 9.16 -9.22 -13.54
CA LEU A 58 8.92 -7.91 -12.93
C LEU A 58 8.81 -8.02 -11.41
N SER A 59 9.40 -7.07 -10.69
CA SER A 59 9.17 -6.96 -9.24
C SER A 59 7.78 -6.37 -8.97
N LEU A 60 6.92 -7.15 -8.34
CA LEU A 60 5.58 -6.75 -7.93
C LEU A 60 5.54 -6.61 -6.40
N LEU A 61 5.14 -5.44 -5.91
CA LEU A 61 4.94 -5.18 -4.49
C LEU A 61 3.44 -5.28 -4.18
N HIS A 62 3.04 -6.25 -3.37
CA HIS A 62 1.70 -6.34 -2.83
C HIS A 62 1.61 -5.47 -1.56
N TRP A 63 0.71 -4.49 -1.55
CA TRP A 63 0.44 -3.63 -0.40
C TRP A 63 -1.00 -3.12 -0.45
N GLN A 64 -1.72 -3.20 0.68
CA GLN A 64 -3.14 -2.81 0.83
C GLN A 64 -4.04 -3.51 -0.20
N ASP A 65 -3.81 -4.81 -0.44
CA ASP A 65 -4.52 -5.61 -1.45
C ASP A 65 -4.34 -5.11 -2.91
N GLU A 66 -3.42 -4.17 -3.14
CA GLU A 66 -3.06 -3.67 -4.46
C GLU A 66 -1.67 -4.14 -4.89
N GLY A 67 -1.51 -4.34 -6.20
CA GLY A 67 -0.24 -4.68 -6.83
C GLY A 67 0.46 -3.44 -7.36
N TRP A 68 1.65 -3.16 -6.84
CA TRP A 68 2.49 -2.02 -7.22
C TRP A 68 3.66 -2.49 -8.07
N ILE A 69 3.81 -1.91 -9.25
CA ILE A 69 4.94 -2.18 -10.16
C ILE A 69 5.83 -0.94 -10.19
N ARG A 70 7.15 -1.13 -10.36
CA ARG A 70 8.09 -0.02 -10.49
C ARG A 70 7.76 0.77 -11.77
N LEU A 71 7.61 2.09 -11.65
CA LEU A 71 7.35 2.97 -12.80
C LEU A 71 8.44 2.89 -13.87
N ARG A 72 9.68 2.55 -13.49
CA ARG A 72 10.82 2.36 -14.41
C ARG A 72 10.61 1.20 -15.38
N ASP A 73 9.81 0.22 -14.99
CA ASP A 73 9.54 -0.98 -15.79
C ASP A 73 8.34 -0.75 -16.74
N MET A 74 7.65 0.39 -16.60
CA MET A 74 6.47 0.78 -17.39
C MET A 74 6.72 1.00 -18.90
N PRO A 75 7.88 1.50 -19.38
CA PRO A 75 8.16 1.63 -20.81
C PRO A 75 8.15 0.28 -21.54
N TYR A 76 8.65 -0.77 -20.89
CA TYR A 76 8.71 -2.12 -21.43
C TYR A 76 7.31 -2.76 -21.49
N LEU A 77 6.49 -2.54 -20.46
CA LEU A 77 5.09 -2.99 -20.43
C LEU A 77 4.24 -2.37 -21.54
N LEU A 78 4.43 -1.08 -21.83
CA LEU A 78 3.67 -0.39 -22.88
C LEU A 78 4.06 -0.86 -24.28
N ASN A 79 5.34 -1.12 -24.53
CA ASN A 79 5.86 -1.55 -25.84
C ASN A 79 5.32 -2.93 -26.25
N ASP A 80 5.37 -3.90 -25.33
CA ASP A 80 4.86 -5.26 -25.57
C ASP A 80 3.31 -5.27 -25.64
N GLN A 81 2.64 -4.46 -24.81
CA GLN A 81 1.19 -4.26 -24.92
C GLN A 81 0.75 -3.61 -26.22
N THR A 82 1.53 -2.70 -26.83
CA THR A 82 1.17 -2.14 -28.15
C THR A 82 1.23 -3.18 -29.27
N GLN A 83 2.09 -4.19 -29.15
CA GLN A 83 2.19 -5.27 -30.13
C GLN A 83 1.02 -6.26 -30.04
N ARG A 84 0.41 -6.40 -28.85
CA ARG A 84 -0.79 -7.23 -28.60
C ARG A 84 -2.12 -6.46 -28.72
N ARG A 85 -2.16 -5.16 -28.41
CA ARG A 85 -3.37 -4.31 -28.44
C ARG A 85 -3.72 -3.73 -29.81
N THR A 86 -2.85 -3.83 -30.82
CA THR A 86 -3.28 -3.63 -32.22
C THR A 86 -4.35 -4.64 -32.64
N ALA A 87 -4.46 -5.79 -31.97
CA ALA A 87 -5.56 -6.73 -32.17
C ALA A 87 -6.84 -6.38 -31.38
N MET A 88 -6.77 -5.61 -30.28
CA MET A 88 -7.93 -5.34 -29.42
C MET A 88 -7.89 -3.95 -28.76
N ALA A 89 -8.53 -2.98 -29.42
CA ALA A 89 -9.28 -1.84 -28.87
C ALA A 89 -8.64 -0.80 -27.90
N LYS A 90 -8.97 0.46 -28.23
CA LYS A 90 -8.56 1.81 -27.78
C LYS A 90 -8.09 2.04 -26.31
N PRO A 91 -7.10 2.94 -26.11
CA PRO A 91 -6.43 3.15 -24.82
C PRO A 91 -7.11 4.22 -23.93
N TRP A 92 -7.81 3.75 -22.90
CA TRP A 92 -8.42 4.57 -21.83
C TRP A 92 -7.40 5.41 -21.04
N TRP A 93 -6.15 4.93 -20.93
CA TRP A 93 -5.08 5.55 -20.13
C TRP A 93 -4.62 6.92 -20.66
N ARG A 94 -4.88 7.26 -21.92
CA ARG A 94 -4.58 8.60 -22.47
C ARG A 94 -5.39 9.71 -21.78
N LYS A 95 -6.63 9.43 -21.34
CA LYS A 95 -7.46 10.41 -20.63
C LYS A 95 -6.93 10.71 -19.22
N VAL A 96 -6.39 9.70 -18.55
CA VAL A 96 -5.83 9.84 -17.19
C VAL A 96 -4.53 10.65 -17.25
N ALA A 97 -3.66 10.37 -18.22
CA ALA A 97 -2.43 11.14 -18.42
C ALA A 97 -2.70 12.63 -18.72
N GLN A 98 -3.77 12.95 -19.45
CA GLN A 98 -4.18 14.33 -19.73
C GLN A 98 -4.71 15.06 -18.49
N MET A 99 -5.44 14.38 -17.59
CA MET A 99 -5.89 14.99 -16.34
C MET A 99 -4.71 15.41 -15.44
N PHE A 100 -3.66 14.58 -15.34
CA PHE A 100 -2.49 14.93 -14.53
C PHE A 100 -1.64 16.04 -15.15
N GLN A 101 -1.60 16.17 -16.49
CA GLN A 101 -0.91 17.27 -17.17
C GLN A 101 -1.66 18.60 -17.03
N SER A 102 -2.99 18.59 -16.97
CA SER A 102 -3.80 19.80 -16.83
C SER A 102 -3.70 20.48 -15.46
N SER A 103 -3.24 19.77 -14.42
CA SER A 103 -3.04 20.33 -13.08
C SER A 103 -1.78 21.21 -12.96
N LYS A 104 -0.81 21.06 -13.88
CA LYS A 104 0.46 21.82 -13.83
C LYS A 104 0.42 23.18 -14.54
N HIS A 105 -0.65 23.52 -15.27
CA HIS A 105 -0.67 24.72 -16.12
C HIS A 105 -1.55 25.87 -15.61
N SER A 106 -2.13 25.77 -14.40
CA SER A 106 -2.98 26.82 -13.81
C SER A 106 -2.37 27.40 -12.53
N MET A 107 -1.19 28.00 -12.65
CA MET A 107 -0.73 29.09 -11.78
C MET A 107 0.22 29.97 -12.59
N GLY A 108 -0.37 30.98 -13.22
CA GLY A 108 0.26 32.13 -13.84
C GLY A 108 -0.62 33.33 -13.56
#